data_AF-X1VWQ9-F1
#
_entry.id   AF-X1VWQ9-F1
#
_cell.length_a   1.000
_cell.length_b   1.000
_cell.length_c   1.000
_cell.angle_alpha   90.00
_cell.angle_beta   90.00
_cell.angle_gamma   90.00
#
_symmetry.space_group_name_H-M   'P 1'
#
loop_
_entity.id
_entity.type
_entity.pdbx_description
1 polymer ?
#
loop_
_entity_poly.entity_id
_entity_poly.type
_entity_poly.pdbx_seq_one_letter_code
_entity_poly.pdbx_strand_id
1 'polypeptide(L)'
;GLIRWMAEMGAVTPVGLIGYYPTEPIDTSTPESIIRGLARRSLETPMGRQGRGPSDIWIEDCLDAVEQWQGDCVILAGNPGCKWLRGCYGLFRDICRERSIPLMIWEVDFLDPRIASEEESRTRIGEFLDTVMER
;
A
#
# COMPACT_ATOMS: atom_id res chain seq x y z
N GLY A 1 3.41 18.12 2.28
CA GLY A 1 3.29 16.65 2.41
C GLY A 1 3.09 16.05 1.04
N LEU A 2 3.71 14.90 0.77
CA LEU A 2 3.82 14.33 -0.59
C LEU A 2 2.47 14.17 -1.30
N ILE A 3 1.42 13.69 -0.62
CA ILE A 3 0.07 13.51 -1.21
C ILE A 3 -0.50 14.83 -1.76
N ARG A 4 -0.38 15.92 -1.01
CA ARG A 4 -0.85 17.24 -1.45
C ARG A 4 -0.06 17.72 -2.67
N TRP A 5 1.25 17.52 -2.68
CA TRP A 5 2.11 17.92 -3.79
C TRP A 5 1.80 17.11 -5.06
N MET A 6 1.56 15.79 -4.94
CA MET A 6 1.10 14.97 -6.07
C MET A 6 -0.26 15.46 -6.61
N ALA A 7 -1.17 15.93 -5.75
CA ALA A 7 -2.43 16.52 -6.18
C ALA A 7 -2.26 17.83 -6.96
N GLU A 8 -1.24 18.63 -6.63
CA GLU A 8 -0.89 19.83 -7.41
C GLU A 8 -0.37 19.48 -8.82
N MET A 9 0.12 18.24 -9.03
CA MET A 9 0.47 17.69 -10.35
C MET A 9 -0.70 17.03 -11.08
N GLY A 10 -1.89 16.98 -10.48
CA GLY A 10 -3.08 16.35 -11.07
C GLY A 10 -3.30 14.89 -10.69
N ALA A 11 -2.45 14.30 -9.84
CA ALA A 11 -2.65 12.95 -9.33
C ALA A 11 -3.64 12.90 -8.15
N VAL A 12 -4.43 11.84 -8.04
CA VAL A 12 -5.34 11.62 -6.90
C VAL A 12 -4.94 10.34 -6.20
N THR A 13 -4.87 10.37 -4.87
CA THR A 13 -4.63 9.17 -4.04
C THR A 13 -5.96 8.76 -3.38
N PRO A 14 -6.78 7.90 -4.03
CA PRO A 14 -8.09 7.53 -3.50
C PRO A 14 -7.98 6.57 -2.31
N VAL A 15 -6.92 5.77 -2.28
CA VAL A 15 -6.72 4.70 -1.29
C VAL A 15 -5.26 4.64 -0.87
N GLY A 16 -5.04 4.39 0.41
CA GLY A 16 -3.72 4.10 0.97
C GLY A 16 -3.78 2.78 1.73
N LEU A 17 -2.78 1.92 1.54
CA LEU A 17 -2.86 0.53 1.99
C LEU A 17 -2.94 0.36 3.52
N ILE A 18 -2.34 1.28 4.29
CA ILE A 18 -2.50 1.30 5.75
C ILE A 18 -3.97 1.53 6.14
N GLY A 19 -4.72 2.27 5.33
CA GLY A 19 -6.15 2.50 5.51
C GLY A 19 -7.05 1.45 4.83
N TYR A 20 -6.49 0.61 3.96
CA TYR A 20 -7.21 -0.38 3.17
C TYR A 20 -7.04 -1.77 3.76
N TYR A 21 -7.98 -2.13 4.63
CA TYR A 21 -8.06 -3.44 5.27
C TYR A 21 -9.55 -3.83 5.30
N PRO A 22 -10.07 -4.41 4.20
CA PRO A 22 -11.46 -4.82 4.14
C PRO A 22 -11.74 -5.83 5.25
N THR A 23 -12.76 -5.55 6.06
CA THR A 23 -13.14 -6.39 7.19
C THR A 23 -14.64 -6.59 7.22
N GLU A 24 -15.06 -7.81 7.48
CA GLU A 24 -16.47 -8.13 7.62
C GLU A 24 -17.04 -7.52 8.91
N PRO A 25 -18.33 -7.13 8.91
CA PRO A 25 -19.03 -6.76 10.12
C PRO A 25 -18.94 -7.85 11.19
N ILE A 26 -18.91 -7.44 12.45
CA ILE A 26 -18.97 -8.37 13.58
C ILE A 26 -20.43 -8.84 13.72
N ASP A 27 -20.63 -10.15 13.78
CA ASP A 27 -21.93 -10.74 14.10
C ASP A 27 -22.29 -10.44 15.56
N THR A 28 -23.35 -9.65 15.76
CA THR A 28 -23.82 -9.21 17.07
C THR A 28 -25.00 -10.01 17.63
N SER A 29 -25.33 -11.16 17.02
CA SER A 29 -26.50 -11.97 17.38
C SER A 29 -26.41 -12.62 18.78
N THR A 30 -25.21 -13.00 19.25
CA THR A 30 -25.00 -13.55 20.61
C THR A 30 -23.73 -12.98 21.28
N PRO A 31 -23.61 -13.04 22.62
CA PRO A 31 -22.36 -12.67 23.29
C PRO A 31 -21.13 -13.42 22.75
N GLU A 32 -21.27 -14.72 22.43
CA GLU A 32 -20.19 -15.53 21.87
C GLU A 32 -19.82 -15.10 20.45
N SER A 33 -20.80 -14.76 19.60
CA SER A 33 -20.52 -14.27 18.24
C SER A 33 -19.79 -12.93 18.29
N ILE A 34 -20.19 -12.04 19.20
CA ILE A 34 -19.53 -10.75 19.45
C ILE A 34 -18.08 -10.96 19.87
N ILE A 35 -17.84 -11.81 20.87
CA ILE A 35 -16.48 -12.08 21.38
C ILE A 35 -15.59 -12.66 20.27
N ARG A 36 -16.11 -13.63 19.49
CA ARG A 36 -15.36 -14.21 18.37
C ARG A 36 -15.08 -13.18 17.27
N GLY A 37 -16.04 -12.33 16.94
CA GLY A 37 -15.86 -11.28 15.95
C GLY A 37 -14.84 -10.23 16.37
N LEU A 38 -14.86 -9.80 17.65
CA LEU A 38 -13.84 -8.90 18.21
C LEU A 38 -12.46 -9.55 18.21
N ALA A 39 -12.36 -10.83 18.58
CA ALA A 39 -11.10 -11.57 18.54
C ALA A 39 -10.54 -11.64 17.10
N ARG A 40 -11.39 -11.97 16.11
CA ARG A 40 -10.99 -11.95 14.69
C ARG A 40 -10.55 -10.57 14.24
N ARG A 41 -11.31 -9.52 14.56
CA ARG A 41 -10.98 -8.14 14.19
C ARG A 41 -9.62 -7.69 14.72
N SER A 42 -9.21 -8.17 15.90
CA SER A 42 -7.88 -7.84 16.45
C SER A 42 -6.73 -8.39 15.60
N LEU A 43 -6.96 -9.50 14.90
CA LEU A 43 -6.01 -10.09 13.94
C LEU A 43 -6.02 -9.36 12.59
N GLU A 44 -7.15 -8.72 12.24
CA GLU A 44 -7.36 -8.01 10.97
C GLU A 44 -6.87 -6.55 10.98
N THR A 45 -6.11 -6.15 11.99
CA THR A 45 -5.57 -4.78 12.11
C THR A 45 -4.62 -4.42 10.96
N PRO A 46 -4.48 -3.12 10.61
CA PRO A 46 -3.55 -2.66 9.57
C PRO A 46 -2.14 -3.20 9.80
N MET A 47 -1.46 -3.67 8.76
CA MET A 47 -0.17 -4.38 8.81
C MET A 47 -0.18 -5.68 9.62
N GLY A 48 -1.13 -5.88 10.52
CA GLY A 48 -1.33 -7.10 11.28
C GLY A 48 -1.95 -8.22 10.47
N ARG A 49 -2.97 -7.91 9.66
CA ARG A 49 -3.56 -8.82 8.68
C ARG A 49 -2.55 -9.18 7.60
N GLN A 50 -1.98 -8.13 6.99
CA GLN A 50 -1.10 -8.21 5.84
C GLN A 50 0.25 -8.84 6.22
N GLY A 51 0.83 -8.46 7.36
CA GLY A 51 2.19 -8.81 7.75
C GLY A 51 2.37 -10.09 8.57
N ARG A 52 1.30 -10.87 8.82
CA ARG A 52 1.35 -12.07 9.70
C ARG A 52 1.36 -13.41 8.98
N GLY A 53 1.56 -13.43 7.68
CA GLY A 53 1.53 -14.65 6.89
C GLY A 53 2.43 -14.60 5.66
N PRO A 54 2.12 -15.43 4.66
CA PRO A 54 2.71 -15.30 3.34
C PRO A 54 2.41 -13.92 2.74
N SER A 55 3.14 -13.56 1.68
CA SER A 55 3.01 -12.26 1.02
C SER A 55 1.73 -12.13 0.19
N ASP A 56 0.99 -13.22 0.00
CA ASP A 56 -0.22 -13.31 -0.81
C ASP A 56 -1.29 -12.31 -0.38
N ILE A 57 -1.67 -12.29 0.90
CA ILE A 57 -2.72 -11.40 1.43
C ILE A 57 -2.41 -9.94 1.14
N TRP A 58 -1.16 -9.52 1.35
CA TRP A 58 -0.74 -8.14 1.12
C TRP A 58 -0.74 -7.78 -0.37
N ILE A 59 -0.29 -8.70 -1.23
CA ILE A 59 -0.29 -8.51 -2.68
C ILE A 59 -1.73 -8.46 -3.21
N GLU A 60 -2.60 -9.36 -2.75
CA GLU A 60 -4.02 -9.39 -3.09
C GLU A 60 -4.71 -8.10 -2.67
N ASP A 61 -4.53 -7.64 -1.42
CA ASP A 61 -5.08 -6.37 -0.97
C ASP A 61 -4.61 -5.19 -1.86
N CYS A 62 -3.34 -5.19 -2.32
CA CYS A 62 -2.83 -4.18 -3.26
C CYS A 62 -3.52 -4.25 -4.64
N LEU A 63 -3.70 -5.45 -5.18
CA LEU A 63 -4.31 -5.65 -6.49
C LEU A 63 -5.80 -5.34 -6.46
N ASP A 64 -6.49 -5.76 -5.41
CA ASP A 64 -7.89 -5.45 -5.15
C ASP A 64 -8.08 -3.93 -5.03
N ALA A 65 -7.18 -3.22 -4.35
CA ALA A 65 -7.22 -1.77 -4.27
C ALA A 65 -7.08 -1.11 -5.66
N VAL A 66 -6.17 -1.61 -6.50
CA VAL A 66 -6.01 -1.11 -7.88
C VAL A 66 -7.28 -1.36 -8.69
N GLU A 67 -7.87 -2.55 -8.60
CA GLU A 67 -9.09 -2.90 -9.35
C GLU A 67 -10.31 -2.09 -8.89
N GLN A 68 -10.58 -2.07 -7.58
CA GLN A 68 -11.77 -1.43 -7.00
C GLN A 68 -11.77 0.09 -7.19
N TRP A 69 -10.60 0.71 -7.15
CA TRP A 69 -10.46 2.17 -7.25
C TRP A 69 -9.98 2.62 -8.64
N GLN A 70 -9.89 1.70 -9.60
CA GLN A 70 -9.41 1.96 -10.97
C GLN A 70 -8.06 2.69 -10.99
N GLY A 71 -7.11 2.24 -10.16
CA GLY A 71 -5.83 2.89 -9.99
C GLY A 71 -4.93 2.73 -11.23
N ASP A 72 -4.38 3.84 -11.72
CA ASP A 72 -3.46 3.83 -12.87
C ASP A 72 -2.05 3.33 -12.51
N CYS A 73 -1.68 3.38 -11.23
CA CYS A 73 -0.36 2.97 -10.74
C CYS A 73 -0.36 2.66 -9.23
N VAL A 74 0.74 2.06 -8.77
CA VAL A 74 1.03 1.85 -7.35
C VAL A 74 2.33 2.57 -6.98
N ILE A 75 2.28 3.39 -5.93
CA ILE A 75 3.42 4.13 -5.39
C ILE A 75 3.65 3.67 -3.94
N LEU A 76 4.77 2.98 -3.70
CA LEU A 76 5.09 2.36 -2.41
C LEU A 76 6.32 2.98 -1.75
N ALA A 77 6.10 3.59 -0.59
CA ALA A 77 7.14 4.11 0.30
C ALA A 77 7.84 2.95 1.04
N GLY A 78 8.98 2.52 0.52
CA GLY A 78 9.69 1.32 0.95
C GLY A 78 10.67 1.55 2.09
N ASN A 79 10.15 1.68 3.32
CA ASN A 79 10.98 1.91 4.51
C ASN A 79 12.10 0.84 4.64
N PRO A 80 13.37 1.24 4.87
CA PRO A 80 14.50 0.31 4.98
C PRO A 80 14.41 -0.65 6.17
N GLY A 81 13.76 -0.25 7.27
CA GLY A 81 13.56 -1.08 8.44
C GLY A 81 12.50 -2.17 8.29
N CYS A 82 11.56 -2.04 7.34
CA CYS A 82 10.47 -3.00 7.18
C CYS A 82 10.91 -4.24 6.37
N LYS A 83 11.58 -5.20 7.06
CA LYS A 83 12.13 -6.41 6.42
C LYS A 83 11.07 -7.32 5.81
N TRP A 84 9.91 -7.44 6.44
CA TRP A 84 8.83 -8.30 5.96
C TRP A 84 8.34 -7.84 4.58
N LEU A 85 8.02 -6.56 4.46
CA LEU A 85 7.52 -5.97 3.22
C LEU A 85 8.59 -5.99 2.12
N ARG A 86 9.86 -5.75 2.48
CA ARG A 86 11.00 -5.88 1.56
C ARG A 86 11.14 -7.27 0.97
N GLY A 87 10.88 -8.32 1.75
CA GLY A 87 10.85 -9.69 1.25
C GLY A 87 9.80 -9.91 0.16
N CYS A 88 8.74 -9.10 0.13
CA CYS A 88 7.62 -9.23 -0.81
C CYS A 88 7.85 -8.45 -2.13
N TYR A 89 8.77 -7.48 -2.16
CA TYR A 89 8.91 -6.56 -3.30
C TYR A 89 9.26 -7.23 -4.63
N GLY A 90 10.06 -8.29 -4.61
CA GLY A 90 10.41 -9.02 -5.83
C GLY A 90 9.17 -9.62 -6.49
N LEU A 91 8.42 -10.41 -5.70
CA LEU A 91 7.16 -11.03 -6.15
C LEU A 91 6.16 -9.98 -6.62
N PHE A 92 6.00 -8.89 -5.88
CA PHE A 92 5.05 -7.84 -6.25
C PHE A 92 5.43 -7.14 -7.56
N ARG A 93 6.72 -6.87 -7.80
CA ARG A 93 7.20 -6.32 -9.07
C ARG A 93 6.90 -7.25 -10.24
N ASP A 94 7.12 -8.55 -10.07
CA ASP A 94 6.86 -9.54 -11.12
C ASP A 94 5.36 -9.59 -11.46
N ILE A 95 4.50 -9.64 -10.44
CA ILE A 95 3.03 -9.66 -10.62
C ILE A 95 2.52 -8.35 -11.26
N CYS A 96 2.98 -7.19 -10.79
CA CYS A 96 2.61 -5.90 -11.40
C CYS A 96 3.05 -5.85 -12.88
N ARG A 97 4.25 -6.35 -13.20
CA ARG A 97 4.74 -6.41 -14.59
C ARG A 97 3.86 -7.32 -15.46
N GLU A 98 3.50 -8.51 -14.97
CA GLU A 98 2.61 -9.44 -15.68
C GLU A 98 1.22 -8.85 -15.93
N ARG A 99 0.71 -8.06 -14.97
CA ARG A 99 -0.59 -7.38 -15.07
C ARG A 99 -0.53 -6.00 -15.72
N SER A 100 0.64 -5.58 -16.21
CA SER A 100 0.86 -4.25 -16.79
C SER A 100 0.54 -3.07 -15.86
N ILE A 101 0.62 -3.27 -14.54
CA ILE A 101 0.40 -2.24 -13.52
C ILE A 101 1.73 -1.48 -13.29
N PRO A 102 1.79 -0.16 -13.54
CA PRO A 102 2.94 0.64 -13.18
C PRO A 102 3.18 0.62 -11.67
N LEU A 103 4.39 0.28 -11.27
CA LEU A 103 4.79 0.19 -9.87
C LEU A 103 6.07 0.97 -9.62
N MET A 104 6.02 1.91 -8.68
CA MET A 104 7.17 2.57 -8.10
C MET A 104 7.37 2.11 -6.66
N ILE A 105 8.59 1.69 -6.34
CA ILE A 105 9.03 1.48 -4.97
C ILE A 105 10.27 2.33 -4.75
N TRP A 106 10.20 3.31 -3.86
CA TRP A 106 11.36 4.12 -3.47
C TRP A 106 11.63 3.99 -1.98
N GLU A 107 12.89 4.10 -1.60
CA GLU A 107 13.29 4.04 -0.21
C GLU A 107 13.08 5.41 0.43
N VAL A 108 12.39 5.43 1.56
CA VAL A 108 12.18 6.65 2.35
C VAL A 108 12.02 6.27 3.81
N ASP A 109 12.49 7.14 4.69
CA ASP A 109 12.30 7.02 6.12
C ASP A 109 11.74 8.33 6.67
N PHE A 110 10.76 8.24 7.57
CA PHE A 110 10.09 9.41 8.13
C PHE A 110 10.90 10.06 9.26
N LEU A 111 11.91 9.36 9.79
CA LEU A 111 12.80 9.82 10.86
C LEU A 111 14.23 10.09 10.35
N ASP A 112 14.69 9.34 9.35
CA ASP A 112 16.05 9.44 8.84
C ASP A 112 16.13 10.13 7.47
N PRO A 113 16.40 11.46 7.43
CA PRO A 113 16.48 12.20 6.18
C PRO A 113 17.70 11.82 5.32
N ARG A 114 18.62 11.00 5.83
CA ARG A 114 19.77 10.50 5.05
C ARG A 114 19.38 9.44 4.02
N ILE A 115 18.19 8.84 4.18
CA ILE A 115 17.68 7.81 3.27
C ILE A 115 17.15 8.43 1.97
N ALA A 116 16.33 9.47 2.10
CA ALA A 116 15.85 10.27 0.97
C ALA A 116 15.45 11.66 1.47
N SER A 117 15.89 12.69 0.76
CA SER A 117 15.40 14.05 1.03
C SER A 117 13.97 14.22 0.51
N GLU A 118 13.28 15.28 0.96
CA GLU A 118 11.96 15.63 0.42
C GLU A 118 12.06 15.99 -1.07
N GLU A 119 13.10 16.72 -1.47
CA GLU A 119 13.35 17.10 -2.87
C GLU A 119 13.57 15.87 -3.73
N GLU A 120 14.44 14.95 -3.30
CA GLU A 120 14.69 13.70 -4.01
C GLU A 120 13.42 12.85 -4.14
N SER A 121 12.62 12.76 -3.08
CA SER A 121 11.34 12.03 -3.12
C SER A 121 10.39 12.64 -4.14
N ARG A 122 10.27 13.97 -4.19
CA ARG A 122 9.44 14.67 -5.17
C ARG A 122 9.95 14.43 -6.59
N THR A 123 11.26 14.56 -6.84
CA THR A 123 11.83 14.31 -8.17
C THR A 123 11.52 12.90 -8.66
N ARG A 124 11.81 11.87 -7.86
CA ARG A 124 11.57 10.48 -8.26
C ARG A 124 10.10 10.17 -8.50
N ILE A 125 9.21 10.67 -7.64
CA ILE A 125 7.77 10.46 -7.79
C ILE A 125 7.24 11.21 -9.00
N GLY A 126 7.70 12.43 -9.23
CA GLY A 126 7.30 13.26 -10.36
C GLY A 126 7.68 12.62 -11.69
N GLU A 127 8.94 12.22 -11.84
CA GLU A 127 9.42 11.48 -13.01
C GLU A 127 8.61 10.21 -13.26
N PHE A 128 8.25 9.47 -12.22
CA PHE A 128 7.38 8.30 -12.36
C PHE A 128 5.97 8.66 -12.82
N LEU A 129 5.34 9.66 -12.20
CA LEU A 129 3.99 10.09 -12.55
C LEU A 129 3.92 10.60 -14.00
N ASP A 130 4.92 11.33 -14.47
CA ASP A 130 5.01 11.78 -15.86
C ASP A 130 4.94 10.57 -16.82
N THR A 131 5.67 9.48 -16.53
CA THR A 131 5.61 8.26 -17.37
C THR A 131 4.26 7.53 -17.34
N VAL A 132 3.48 7.70 -16.27
CA VAL A 132 2.14 7.11 -16.14
C VAL A 132 1.12 7.95 -16.89
N MET A 133 1.23 9.28 -16.80
CA MET A 133 0.28 10.23 -17.41
C MET A 133 0.43 10.38 -18.93
N GLU A 134 1.60 10.04 -19.47
CA GLU A 134 1.84 10.01 -20.93
C GLU A 134 1.27 8.77 -21.63
N ARG A 135 0.73 7.79 -20.89
CA ARG A 135 0.12 6.56 -21.43
C ARG A 135 -1.33 6.75 -21.85
#